data_AF-A0A8J6VQH3-F1
#
_entry.id   AF-A0A8J6VQH3-F1
#
_cell.length_a   1.000
_cell.length_b   1.000
_cell.length_c   1.000
_cell.angle_alpha   90.00
_cell.angle_beta   90.00
_cell.angle_gamma   90.00
#
_symmetry.space_group_name_H-M   'P 1'
#
loop_
_entity.id
_entity.type
_entity.pdbx_description
1 polymer ?
#
loop_
_entity_poly.entity_id
_entity_poly.type
_entity_poly.pdbx_seq_one_letter_code
_entity_poly.pdbx_strand_id
1 'polypeptide(L)'
;MTNLLKKLRGGAIMGIGYMLSPLSWWNDLFFNLPIALVFGYAISWIKPDWFLPGTIVGYWISNVLGIVMMQFGAIDMFVDGEKQDPKRGLLIGLGGSTLYTLIVSVLVYFHILQVPDFLMDLHP
;
A
#
# COMPACT_ATOMS: atom_id res chain seq x y z
N MET A 1 14.76 16.49 -25.11
CA MET A 1 13.87 15.34 -25.41
C MET A 1 13.84 14.27 -24.30
N THR A 2 14.81 14.23 -23.38
CA THR A 2 15.01 13.18 -22.36
C THR A 2 14.17 13.32 -21.08
N ASN A 3 13.81 14.53 -20.66
CA ASN A 3 13.12 14.73 -19.37
C ASN A 3 11.63 14.37 -19.40
N LEU A 4 10.94 14.55 -20.53
CA LEU A 4 9.52 14.17 -20.64
C LEU A 4 9.33 12.65 -20.58
N LEU A 5 10.18 11.90 -21.27
CA LEU A 5 10.21 10.43 -21.24
C LEU A 5 10.55 9.90 -19.85
N LYS A 6 11.52 10.50 -19.15
CA LYS A 6 11.84 10.15 -17.76
C LYS A 6 10.65 10.40 -16.82
N LYS A 7 9.98 11.55 -16.96
CA LYS A 7 8.84 11.92 -16.13
C LYS A 7 7.60 11.03 -16.39
N LEU A 8 7.36 10.68 -17.65
CA LEU A 8 6.31 9.72 -18.02
C LEU A 8 6.62 8.31 -17.52
N ARG A 9 7.88 7.86 -17.63
CA ARG A 9 8.33 6.58 -17.10
C ARG A 9 8.20 6.53 -15.58
N GLY A 10 8.66 7.56 -14.87
CA GLY A 10 8.52 7.66 -13.43
C GLY A 10 7.05 7.67 -12.99
N GLY A 11 6.18 8.35 -13.72
CA GLY A 11 4.73 8.35 -13.50
C GLY A 11 4.09 6.99 -13.69
N ALA A 12 4.47 6.28 -14.75
CA ALA A 12 4.00 4.92 -14.99
C ALA A 12 4.48 3.96 -13.89
N ILE A 13 5.77 4.02 -13.51
CA ILE A 13 6.34 3.18 -12.45
C ILE A 13 5.69 3.49 -11.09
N MET A 14 5.45 4.76 -10.78
CA MET A 14 4.75 5.17 -9.56
C MET A 14 3.30 4.68 -9.55
N GLY A 15 2.58 4.81 -10.68
CA GLY A 15 1.20 4.33 -10.82
C GLY A 15 1.10 2.81 -10.68
N ILE A 16 1.96 2.07 -11.36
CA ILE A 16 2.05 0.60 -11.25
C ILE A 16 2.43 0.21 -9.82
N GLY A 17 3.39 0.89 -9.21
CA GLY A 17 3.76 0.67 -7.81
C GLY A 17 2.60 0.89 -6.86
N TYR A 18 1.81 1.95 -7.06
CA TYR A 18 0.61 2.22 -6.26
C TYR A 18 -0.44 1.11 -6.40
N MET A 19 -0.62 0.59 -7.61
CA MET A 19 -1.52 -0.54 -7.91
C MET A 19 -1.05 -1.89 -7.36
N LEU A 20 0.22 -2.01 -6.96
CA LEU A 20 0.78 -3.19 -6.29
C LEU A 20 1.02 -2.98 -4.80
N SER A 21 0.89 -1.74 -4.31
CA SER A 21 1.17 -1.39 -2.92
C SER A 21 -0.02 -1.65 -2.00
N PRO A 22 0.18 -1.85 -0.69
CA PRO A 22 -0.92 -2.06 0.25
C PRO A 22 -1.75 -0.79 0.54
N LEU A 23 -1.41 0.36 -0.08
CA LEU A 23 -2.11 1.63 0.15
C LEU A 23 -3.50 1.68 -0.49
N SER A 24 -3.80 0.77 -1.42
CA SER A 24 -5.13 0.64 -2.06
C SER A 24 -5.68 -0.76 -1.87
N TRP A 25 -6.56 -0.91 -0.89
CA TRP A 25 -7.19 -2.20 -0.57
C TRP A 25 -7.96 -2.83 -1.74
N TRP A 26 -8.52 -2.02 -2.66
CA TRP A 26 -9.21 -2.54 -3.84
C TRP A 26 -8.23 -3.18 -4.84
N ASN A 27 -6.99 -2.68 -4.92
CA ASN A 27 -5.98 -3.20 -5.84
C ASN A 27 -5.62 -4.64 -5.46
N ASP A 28 -5.64 -4.93 -4.16
CA ASP A 28 -5.16 -6.21 -3.62
C ASP A 28 -5.97 -7.37 -4.20
N LEU A 29 -7.27 -7.15 -4.37
CA LEU A 29 -8.18 -8.13 -4.95
C LEU A 29 -7.88 -8.44 -6.42
N PHE A 30 -7.45 -7.42 -7.19
CA PHE A 30 -7.26 -7.54 -8.64
C PHE A 30 -5.82 -7.81 -9.07
N PHE A 31 -4.84 -7.41 -8.27
CA PHE A 31 -3.42 -7.52 -8.62
C PHE A 31 -2.68 -8.45 -7.67
N ASN A 32 -2.62 -8.13 -6.38
CA ASN A 32 -1.76 -8.83 -5.44
C ASN A 32 -2.23 -10.26 -5.15
N LEU A 33 -3.54 -10.50 -4.97
CA LEU A 33 -4.07 -11.84 -4.77
C LEU A 33 -3.89 -12.75 -6.00
N PRO A 34 -4.23 -12.33 -7.23
CA PRO A 34 -3.94 -13.12 -8.42
C PRO A 34 -2.45 -13.44 -8.59
N ILE A 35 -1.56 -12.47 -8.39
CA ILE A 35 -0.11 -12.67 -8.46
C ILE A 35 0.35 -13.67 -7.38
N ALA A 36 -0.15 -13.52 -6.16
CA ALA A 36 0.16 -14.40 -5.04
C ALA A 36 -0.31 -15.84 -5.29
N LEU A 37 -1.50 -16.03 -5.85
CA LEU A 37 -2.05 -17.34 -6.18
C LEU A 37 -1.25 -18.01 -7.30
N VAL A 38 -0.90 -17.27 -8.36
CA VAL A 38 -0.04 -17.78 -9.43
C VAL A 38 1.33 -18.17 -8.89
N PHE A 39 1.91 -17.35 -8.00
CA PHE A 39 3.19 -17.63 -7.38
C PHE A 39 3.14 -18.86 -6.46
N GLY A 40 2.14 -18.96 -5.60
CA GLY A 40 1.91 -20.13 -4.76
C GLY A 40 1.65 -21.40 -5.59
N TYR A 41 0.92 -21.28 -6.70
CA TYR A 41 0.71 -22.37 -7.64
C TYR A 41 2.03 -22.82 -8.29
N ALA A 42 2.89 -21.90 -8.71
CA ALA A 42 4.21 -22.24 -9.23
C ALA A 42 5.08 -22.95 -8.19
N ILE A 43 5.03 -22.52 -6.91
CA ILE A 43 5.73 -23.20 -5.81
C ILE A 43 5.16 -24.60 -5.55
N SER A 44 3.85 -24.78 -5.73
CA SER A 44 3.18 -26.06 -5.52
C SER A 44 3.68 -27.17 -6.45
N TRP A 45 4.26 -26.81 -7.61
CA TRP A 45 4.89 -27.78 -8.53
C TRP A 45 6.16 -28.42 -7.95
N ILE A 46 6.84 -27.74 -7.02
CA ILE A 46 8.01 -28.28 -6.32
C ILE A 46 7.55 -29.12 -5.13
N LYS A 47 6.62 -28.56 -4.32
CA LYS A 47 5.97 -29.27 -3.21
C LYS A 47 4.51 -28.84 -3.08
N PRO A 48 3.54 -29.76 -3.23
CA PRO A 48 2.11 -29.43 -3.13
C PRO A 48 1.73 -28.73 -1.82
N ASP A 49 2.32 -29.16 -0.70
CA ASP A 49 2.05 -28.60 0.64
C ASP A 49 2.49 -27.13 0.80
N TRP A 50 3.33 -26.63 -0.11
CA TRP A 50 3.89 -25.28 -0.05
C TRP A 50 3.05 -24.24 -0.80
N PHE A 51 1.88 -24.62 -1.33
CA PHE A 51 0.97 -23.68 -1.98
C PHE A 51 0.63 -22.49 -1.07
N LEU A 52 0.15 -22.77 0.15
CA LEU A 52 -0.33 -21.75 1.08
C LEU A 52 0.81 -20.84 1.59
N PRO A 53 1.95 -21.39 2.08
CA PRO A 53 3.13 -20.58 2.40
C PRO A 53 3.65 -19.79 1.19
N GLY A 54 3.63 -20.41 0.00
CA GLY A 54 4.05 -19.78 -1.25
C GLY A 54 3.18 -18.59 -1.61
N THR A 55 1.85 -18.71 -1.52
CA THR A 55 0.91 -17.59 -1.75
C THR A 55 1.14 -16.46 -0.77
N ILE A 56 1.36 -16.74 0.52
CA ILE A 56 1.64 -15.70 1.53
C ILE A 56 2.94 -14.95 1.18
N VAL A 57 3.99 -15.69 0.83
CA VAL A 57 5.27 -15.10 0.42
C VAL A 57 5.12 -14.31 -0.88
N GLY A 58 4.36 -14.81 -1.84
CA GLY A 58 4.07 -14.12 -3.11
C GLY A 58 3.32 -12.80 -2.91
N TYR A 59 2.32 -12.81 -2.03
CA TYR A 59 1.58 -11.60 -1.64
C TYR A 59 2.47 -10.58 -0.92
N TRP A 60 3.36 -11.05 -0.05
CA TRP A 60 4.33 -10.18 0.59
C TRP A 60 5.30 -9.57 -0.42
N ILE A 61 5.83 -10.37 -1.35
CA ILE A 61 6.73 -9.90 -2.41
C ILE A 61 6.03 -8.89 -3.32
N SER A 62 4.77 -9.11 -3.72
CA SER A 62 4.04 -8.16 -4.58
C SER A 62 3.88 -6.80 -3.90
N ASN A 63 3.55 -6.79 -2.61
CA ASN A 63 3.45 -5.58 -1.80
C ASN A 63 4.78 -4.84 -1.66
N VAL A 64 5.87 -5.57 -1.36
CA VAL A 64 7.22 -4.99 -1.27
C VAL A 64 7.64 -4.40 -2.62
N LEU A 65 7.41 -5.12 -3.70
CA LEU A 65 7.66 -4.62 -5.05
C LEU A 65 6.85 -3.37 -5.37
N GLY A 66 5.58 -3.31 -4.96
CA GLY A 66 4.74 -2.11 -5.10
C GLY A 66 5.34 -0.89 -4.42
N ILE A 67 5.75 -1.02 -3.16
CA ILE A 67 6.41 0.06 -2.40
C ILE A 67 7.73 0.48 -3.06
N VAL A 68 8.56 -0.48 -3.49
CA VAL A 68 9.85 -0.21 -4.15
C VAL A 68 9.66 0.49 -5.49
N MET A 69 8.68 0.05 -6.30
CA MET A 69 8.31 0.71 -7.55
C MET A 69 7.82 2.14 -7.29
N MET A 70 6.99 2.37 -6.28
CA MET A 70 6.57 3.73 -5.91
C MET A 70 7.77 4.61 -5.54
N GLN A 71 8.74 4.09 -4.80
CA GLN A 71 9.95 4.81 -4.42
C GLN A 71 10.80 5.17 -5.65
N PHE A 72 11.03 4.22 -6.56
CA PHE A 72 11.79 4.49 -7.78
C PHE A 72 11.04 5.44 -8.73
N GLY A 73 9.73 5.28 -8.89
CA GLY A 73 8.89 6.19 -9.68
C GLY A 73 8.87 7.60 -9.09
N ALA A 74 8.81 7.72 -7.76
CA ALA A 74 8.93 9.01 -7.08
C ALA A 74 10.30 9.66 -7.34
N ILE A 75 11.38 8.89 -7.23
CA ILE A 75 12.73 9.39 -7.49
C ILE A 75 12.84 9.86 -8.94
N ASP A 76 12.41 9.06 -9.92
CA ASP A 76 12.47 9.41 -11.35
C ASP A 76 11.58 10.60 -11.74
N MET A 77 10.47 10.86 -11.03
CA MET A 77 9.58 12.00 -11.29
C MET A 77 9.99 13.28 -10.58
N PHE A 78 10.53 13.17 -9.36
CA PHE A 78 10.79 14.31 -8.48
C PHE A 78 12.28 14.68 -8.38
N VAL A 79 13.20 13.79 -8.78
CA VAL A 79 14.65 14.05 -8.80
C VAL A 79 15.09 14.57 -10.17
N ASP A 80 14.58 15.75 -10.52
CA ASP A 80 15.26 16.72 -11.40
C ASP A 80 15.75 17.94 -10.59
N GLY A 81 15.71 17.89 -9.25
CA GLY A 81 16.26 18.97 -8.41
C GLY A 81 15.94 18.97 -6.93
N GLU A 82 14.96 18.20 -6.43
CA GLU A 82 14.61 18.24 -5.01
C GLU A 82 14.85 16.90 -4.32
N LYS A 83 15.78 16.94 -3.36
CA LYS A 83 15.97 15.96 -2.29
C LYS A 83 14.58 15.58 -1.76
N GLN A 84 14.30 14.28 -1.61
CA GLN A 84 13.09 13.81 -0.93
C GLN A 84 12.91 14.63 0.35
N ASP A 85 11.93 15.54 0.37
CA ASP A 85 11.74 16.42 1.50
C ASP A 85 11.05 15.57 2.58
N PRO A 86 11.76 15.19 3.67
CA PRO A 86 11.18 14.33 4.70
C PRO A 86 9.90 14.95 5.29
N LYS A 87 9.75 16.27 5.18
CA LYS A 87 8.56 17.04 5.54
C LYS A 87 7.32 16.63 4.75
N ARG A 88 7.45 16.26 3.47
CA ARG A 88 6.31 15.84 2.63
C ARG A 88 5.81 14.45 3.02
N GLY A 89 6.72 13.52 3.32
CA GLY A 89 6.37 12.22 3.89
C GLY A 89 5.68 12.36 5.25
N LEU A 90 6.19 13.27 6.09
CA LEU A 90 5.59 13.62 7.38
C LEU A 90 4.21 14.27 7.22
N LEU A 91 4.03 15.19 6.27
CA LEU A 91 2.75 15.86 6.00
C LEU A 91 1.68 14.89 5.45
N ILE A 92 2.07 13.94 4.60
CA ILE A 92 1.14 12.93 4.08
C ILE A 92 0.78 11.92 5.19
N GLY A 93 1.76 11.49 6.00
CA GLY A 93 1.51 10.61 7.15
C GLY A 93 0.66 11.29 8.24
N LEU A 94 0.97 12.53 8.59
CA LEU A 94 0.20 13.32 9.55
C LEU A 94 -1.18 13.68 9.00
N GLY A 95 -1.27 14.12 7.75
CA GLY A 95 -2.54 14.43 7.11
C GLY A 95 -3.44 13.21 7.00
N GLY A 96 -2.88 12.06 6.58
CA GLY A 96 -3.59 10.79 6.50
C GLY A 96 -4.06 10.27 7.85
N SER A 97 -3.20 10.29 8.87
CA SER A 97 -3.57 9.84 10.23
C SER A 97 -4.58 10.77 10.90
N THR A 98 -4.45 12.09 10.70
CA THR A 98 -5.41 13.08 11.21
C THR A 98 -6.76 12.91 10.52
N LEU A 99 -6.78 12.74 9.19
CA LEU A 99 -7.99 12.52 8.43
C LEU A 99 -8.69 11.22 8.82
N TYR A 100 -7.93 10.12 8.97
CA TYR A 100 -8.46 8.84 9.45
C TYR A 100 -9.06 8.98 10.85
N THR A 101 -8.36 9.64 11.77
CA THR A 101 -8.84 9.87 13.14
C THR A 101 -10.12 10.70 13.15
N LEU A 102 -10.20 11.75 12.32
CA LEU A 102 -11.42 12.56 12.18
C LEU A 102 -12.58 11.72 11.64
N ILE A 103 -12.36 10.92 10.61
CA ILE A 103 -13.39 10.06 10.03
C ILE A 103 -13.91 9.06 11.08
N VAL A 104 -13.01 8.37 11.80
CA VAL A 104 -13.39 7.43 12.86
C VAL A 104 -14.16 8.14 13.98
N SER A 105 -13.68 9.31 14.43
CA SER A 105 -14.34 10.10 15.48
C SER A 105 -15.76 10.53 15.07
N VAL A 106 -15.93 10.96 13.81
CA VAL A 106 -17.24 11.31 13.25
C VAL A 106 -18.14 10.08 13.18
N LEU A 107 -17.64 8.93 12.72
CA LEU A 107 -18.41 7.68 12.66
C LEU A 107 -18.87 7.19 14.04
N VAL A 108 -18.02 7.35 15.06
CA VAL A 108 -18.37 7.07 16.45
C VAL A 108 -19.41 8.08 16.96
N TYR A 109 -19.22 9.37 16.72
CA TYR A 109 -20.16 10.42 17.14
C TYR A 109 -21.57 10.19 16.57
N PHE A 110 -21.67 9.84 15.28
CA PHE A 110 -22.94 9.52 14.63
C PHE A 110 -23.49 8.11 14.95
N HIS A 111 -22.85 7.37 15.86
CA HIS A 111 -23.24 6.00 16.28
C HIS A 111 -23.35 5.01 15.11
N ILE A 112 -22.69 5.30 13.98
CA ILE A 112 -22.56 4.39 12.84
C ILE A 112 -21.58 3.27 13.21
N LEU A 113 -20.54 3.61 13.97
CA LEU A 113 -19.64 2.66 14.61
C LEU A 113 -20.06 2.47 16.07
N GLN A 114 -20.52 1.26 16.42
CA GLN A 114 -20.75 0.90 17.82
C GLN A 114 -19.39 0.61 18.47
N VAL A 115 -19.07 1.35 19.53
CA VAL A 115 -17.88 1.10 20.34
C VAL A 115 -18.22 -0.06 21.29
N PRO A 116 -17.40 -1.11 21.39
CA PRO A 116 -17.66 -2.20 22.32
C PRO A 116 -17.80 -1.70 23.77
N ASP A 117 -18.82 -2.21 24.48
CA ASP A 117 -19.16 -1.77 25.85
C ASP A 117 -17.97 -1.89 26.82
N PHE A 118 -17.09 -2.87 26.61
CA PHE A 118 -15.88 -3.08 27.44
C PHE A 118 -14.89 -1.90 27.42
N LEU A 119 -14.93 -1.03 26.41
CA LEU A 119 -14.10 0.19 26.36
C LEU A 119 -14.76 1.38 27.09
N MET A 120 -16.09 1.37 27.20
CA MET A 120 -16.86 2.40 27.91
C MET A 120 -16.94 2.11 29.42
N ASP A 121 -16.85 0.84 29.82
CA ASP A 121 -16.86 0.38 31.22
C ASP A 121 -15.52 0.58 31.95
N LEU A 122 -14.53 1.22 31.31
CA LEU A 122 -13.30 1.65 31.97
C LEU A 122 -13.56 2.91 32.83
N HIS A 123 -14.41 2.76 33.85
CA HIS A 123 -14.48 3.73 34.94
C HIS A 123 -13.14 3.70 35.70
N PRO A 124 -12.53 4.87 36.02
CA PRO A 124 -11.40 4.92 36.94
C PRO A 124 -11.78 4.47 38.36
#